data_AF-A0A8T4SU67-F1
#
_entry.id   AF-A0A8T4SU67-F1
#
_cell.length_a   1.000
_cell.length_b   1.000
_cell.length_c   1.000
_cell.angle_alpha   90.00
_cell.angle_beta   90.00
_cell.angle_gamma   90.00
#
_symmetry.space_group_name_H-M   'P 1'
#
loop_
_entity.id
_entity.type
_entity.pdbx_description
1 polymer ?
#
loop_
_entity_poly.entity_id
_entity_poly.type
_entity_poly.pdbx_seq_one_letter_code
_entity_poly.pdbx_strand_id
1 'polypeptide(L)' 'MELTVKGMHCNSCKIIITEALEDLGAKNVKVSVDEKKQIGRVAFENLDQAQAVIAIKNEGYAVI' A
#
# COMPACT_ATOMS: atom_id res chain seq x y z
N MET A 1 7.22 8.45 3.23
CA MET A 1 6.02 8.24 4.08
C MET A 1 5.83 6.74 4.26
N GLU A 2 5.22 6.28 5.36
CA GLU A 2 4.95 4.86 5.61
C GLU A 2 3.51 4.67 6.10
N LEU A 3 2.82 3.65 5.57
CA LEU A 3 1.47 3.25 5.96
C LEU A 3 1.45 1.77 6.35
N THR A 4 0.68 1.46 7.40
CA THR A 4 0.37 0.07 7.76
C THR A 4 -0.98 -0.31 7.18
N VAL A 5 -1.04 -1.45 6.50
CA VAL A 5 -2.21 -1.92 5.77
C VAL A 5 -2.61 -3.29 6.31
N LYS A 6 -3.88 -3.50 6.62
CA LYS A 6 -4.44 -4.78 7.04
C LYS A 6 -5.24 -5.40 5.88
N GLY A 7 -5.17 -6.72 5.74
CA GLY A 7 -5.92 -7.48 4.74
C GLY A 7 -5.12 -7.85 3.49
N MET A 8 -3.79 -7.72 3.51
CA MET A 8 -2.94 -8.30 2.45
C MET A 8 -2.83 -9.82 2.67
N HIS A 9 -3.73 -10.57 2.04
CA HIS A 9 -3.77 -12.05 2.14
C HIS A 9 -2.96 -12.76 1.05
N CYS A 10 -2.44 -12.03 0.04
CA CYS A 10 -1.75 -12.63 -1.10
C CYS A 10 -0.55 -11.79 -1.54
N ASN A 11 0.47 -12.45 -2.09
CA ASN A 11 1.64 -11.77 -2.67
C ASN A 11 1.24 -10.83 -3.83
N SER A 12 0.15 -11.11 -4.55
CA SER A 12 -0.39 -10.25 -5.60
C SER A 12 -0.86 -8.88 -5.09
N CYS A 13 -1.20 -8.75 -3.80
CA CYS A 13 -1.58 -7.48 -3.18
C CYS A 13 -0.44 -6.44 -3.22
N LYS A 14 0.82 -6.90 -3.25
CA LYS A 14 1.99 -6.01 -3.34
C LYS A 14 2.06 -5.29 -4.68
N ILE A 15 1.79 -6.02 -5.77
CA ILE A 15 1.87 -5.49 -7.13
C ILE A 15 0.77 -4.45 -7.32
N ILE A 16 -0.47 -4.81 -6.99
CA ILE A 16 -1.64 -3.94 -7.10
C ILE A 16 -1.44 -2.61 -6.36
N ILE A 17 -0.98 -2.66 -5.10
CA ILE A 17 -0.75 -1.44 -4.32
C ILE A 17 0.42 -0.62 -4.86
N THR A 18 1.46 -1.29 -5.37
CA THR A 18 2.59 -0.58 -5.97
C THR A 18 2.14 0.19 -7.20
N GLU A 19 1.46 -0.48 -8.14
CA GLU A 19 0.94 0.12 -9.36
C GLU A 19 -0.04 1.26 -9.06
N ALA A 20 -1.00 1.04 -8.15
CA ALA A 20 -1.98 2.07 -7.78
C ALA A 20 -1.35 3.34 -7.18
N LEU A 21 -0.24 3.22 -6.46
CA LEU A 21 0.49 4.38 -5.92
C LEU A 21 1.39 5.03 -6.98
N GLU A 22 2.06 4.25 -7.81
CA GLU A 22 2.89 4.77 -8.90
C GLU A 22 2.07 5.52 -9.95
N ASP A 23 0.86 5.06 -10.27
CA ASP A 23 -0.09 5.75 -11.16
C ASP A 23 -0.51 7.13 -10.62
N LEU A 24 -0.47 7.32 -9.30
CA LEU A 24 -0.71 8.61 -8.65
C LEU A 24 0.54 9.48 -8.54
N GLY A 25 1.69 9.01 -9.05
CA GLY A 25 2.96 9.73 -9.05
C GLY A 25 3.87 9.45 -7.85
N ALA A 26 3.56 8.42 -7.05
CA ALA A 26 4.45 7.99 -5.99
C ALA A 26 5.78 7.49 -6.56
N LYS A 27 6.86 7.73 -5.82
CA LYS A 27 8.20 7.23 -6.14
C LYS A 27 8.71 6.32 -5.03
N ASN A 28 9.66 5.46 -5.38
CA ASN A 28 10.34 4.58 -4.44
C ASN A 28 9.37 3.74 -3.59
N VAL A 29 8.29 3.23 -4.22
CA VAL A 29 7.27 2.44 -3.52
C VAL A 29 7.87 1.11 -3.08
N LYS A 30 7.77 0.79 -1.80
CA LYS A 30 8.23 -0.46 -1.20
C LYS A 30 7.10 -1.07 -0.38
N VAL A 31 6.74 -2.31 -0.70
CA VAL A 31 5.70 -3.05 0.01
C VAL A 31 6.30 -4.29 0.67
N SER A 32 6.12 -4.40 1.99
CA SER A 32 6.48 -5.58 2.78
C SER A 32 5.22 -6.20 3.37
N VAL A 33 5.12 -7.52 3.43
CA VAL A 33 3.93 -8.22 3.97
C VAL A 33 4.37 -9.21 5.04
N ASP A 34 3.76 -9.10 6.23
CA ASP A 34 3.77 -10.13 7.27
C ASP A 34 2.56 -11.04 7.05
N GLU A 35 2.76 -12.14 6.33
CA GLU A 35 1.71 -13.09 5.96
C GLU A 35 1.05 -13.73 7.19
N LYS A 36 1.79 -13.88 8.30
CA LYS A 36 1.24 -14.46 9.54
C LYS A 36 0.23 -13.54 10.20
N LYS A 37 0.45 -12.23 10.10
CA LYS A 37 -0.43 -11.20 10.69
C LYS A 37 -1.39 -10.58 9.69
N GLN A 38 -1.22 -10.87 8.39
CA GLN A 38 -1.97 -10.24 7.29
C GLN A 38 -1.84 -8.72 7.30
N ILE A 39 -0.64 -8.26 7.66
CA ILE A 39 -0.28 -6.84 7.76
C ILE A 39 0.77 -6.55 6.70
N GLY A 40 0.48 -5.59 5.82
CA GLY A 40 1.43 -4.99 4.93
C GLY A 40 1.98 -3.66 5.46
N ARG A 41 3.20 -3.31 5.08
CA ARG A 41 3.79 -1.98 5.24
C ARG A 41 4.11 -1.43 3.87
N VAL A 42 3.66 -0.21 3.61
CA VAL A 42 3.80 0.47 2.33
C VAL A 42 4.57 1.75 2.58
N ALA A 43 5.78 1.84 2.04
CA ALA A 43 6.60 3.04 2.08
C ALA A 43 6.67 3.65 0.68
N PHE A 44 6.54 4.97 0.57
CA PHE A 44 6.55 5.69 -0.70
C PHE A 44 6.98 7.15 -0.50
N GLU A 45 7.32 7.81 -1.60
CA GLU A 45 7.73 9.22 -1.66
C GLU A 45 6.92 9.97 -2.71
N ASN A 46 6.91 11.31 -2.65
CA ASN A 46 6.31 12.18 -3.65
C ASN A 46 4.80 11.96 -3.92
N LEU A 47 4.06 11.54 -2.89
CA LEU A 47 2.60 11.42 -2.91
C LEU A 47 2.05 11.87 -1.56
N ASP A 48 0.88 12.49 -1.56
CA ASP A 48 0.19 12.87 -0.32
C ASP A 48 -0.35 11.64 0.43
N GLN A 49 -0.28 11.68 1.76
CA GLN A 49 -0.72 10.56 2.59
C GLN A 49 -2.21 10.25 2.41
N ALA A 50 -3.06 11.27 2.33
CA ALA A 50 -4.49 11.06 2.20
C ALA A 50 -4.84 10.45 0.84
N GLN A 51 -4.16 10.89 -0.22
CA GLN A 51 -4.29 10.28 -1.55
C GLN A 51 -3.89 8.80 -1.53
N ALA A 52 -2.75 8.47 -0.92
CA ALA A 52 -2.30 7.08 -0.77
C ALA A 52 -3.29 6.23 0.02
N VAL A 53 -3.85 6.76 1.12
CA VAL A 53 -4.87 6.06 1.92
C VAL A 53 -6.14 5.78 1.12
N ILE A 54 -6.60 6.74 0.31
CA ILE A 54 -7.78 6.58 -0.54
C ILE A 54 -7.53 5.50 -1.59
N ALA A 55 -6.36 5.54 -2.26
CA ALA A 55 -5.99 4.54 -3.25
C ALA A 55 -5.98 3.13 -2.66
N ILE A 56 -5.30 2.94 -1.52
CA ILE A 56 -5.22 1.64 -0.83
C ILE A 56 -6.61 1.13 -0.41
N LYS A 57 -7.52 2.03 0.01
CA LYS A 57 -8.90 1.67 0.35
C LYS A 57 -9.73 1.29 -0.87
N ASN A 58 -9.54 1.94 -2.02
CA ASN A 58 -10.23 1.61 -3.26
C ASN A 58 -9.87 0.20 -3.76
N GLU A 59 -8.62 -0.22 -3.53
CA GLU A 59 -8.17 -1.59 -3.80
C GLU A 59 -8.69 -2.64 -2.78
N GLY A 60 -9.48 -2.22 -1.79
CA GLY A 60 -10.14 -3.11 -0.82
C GLY A 60 -9.35 -3.37 0.46
N TYR A 61 -8.30 -2.60 0.75
CA TYR A 61 -7.49 -2.78 1.97
C TYR A 61 -7.76 -1.71 3.02
N ALA A 62 -7.49 -2.02 4.29
CA ALA A 62 -7.67 -1.08 5.40
C ALA A 62 -6.33 -0.51 5.86
N VAL A 63 -6.18 0.81 5.87
CA VAL A 63 -5.01 1.48 6.49
C VAL A 63 -5.27 1.69 7.99
N ILE A 64 -4.31 1.31 8.84
CA ILE A 64 -4.37 1.38 10.31
C ILE A 64 -3.19 2.10 10.93
#